data_AF-A0A9R1XHK5-F1
#
_entry.id   AF-A0A9R1XHK5-F1
#
_cell.length_a   1.000
_cell.length_b   1.000
_cell.length_c   1.000
_cell.angle_alpha   90.00
_cell.angle_beta   90.00
_cell.angle_gamma   90.00
#
_symmetry.space_group_name_H-M   'P 1'
#
loop_
_entity.id
_entity.type
_entity.pdbx_description
1 polymer ?
#
loop_
_entity_poly.entity_id
_entity_poly.type
_entity_poly.pdbx_seq_one_letter_code
_entity_poly.pdbx_strand_id
1 'polypeptide(L)'
;MGHEDSSLRMSLFWYLIINLWLTINMRALTELEERIYYGIDETIDDKNGFYPLEFLNSINVSGLFPHCLQVKVGCPIILLRNIDPANRLCNGNLLICKSFQ
;
A
#
# COMPACT_ATOMS: atom_id res chain seq x y z
N MET A 1 -5.23 4.66 37.02
CA MET A 1 -6.57 4.38 36.46
C MET A 1 -6.68 5.21 35.19
N GLY A 2 -6.57 4.55 34.05
CA GLY A 2 -6.34 5.17 32.75
C GLY A 2 -5.86 4.11 31.75
N HIS A 3 -6.58 3.00 31.69
CA HIS A 3 -6.50 2.08 30.56
C HIS A 3 -7.28 2.78 29.45
N GLU A 4 -6.58 3.58 28.63
CA GLU A 4 -7.17 4.12 27.42
C GLU A 4 -7.41 2.95 26.46
N ASP A 5 -8.69 2.73 26.16
CA ASP A 5 -9.21 1.68 25.30
C ASP A 5 -8.56 1.69 23.91
N SER A 6 -7.42 1.02 23.83
CA SER A 6 -6.73 0.67 22.59
C SER A 6 -7.53 -0.35 21.76
N SER A 7 -8.66 -0.85 22.28
CA SER A 7 -9.50 -1.87 21.65
C SER A 7 -10.42 -1.31 20.55
N LEU A 8 -10.82 -0.03 20.63
CA LEU A 8 -11.73 0.57 19.65
C LEU A 8 -11.08 0.88 18.30
N ARG A 9 -9.74 1.06 18.27
CA ARG A 9 -8.94 1.23 17.04
C ARG A 9 -8.83 -0.05 16.20
N MET A 10 -9.29 -1.19 16.71
CA MET A 10 -9.23 -2.49 16.00
C MET A 10 -10.61 -3.08 15.70
N SER A 11 -11.69 -2.34 15.96
CA SER A 11 -13.04 -2.79 15.63
C SER A 11 -13.25 -2.82 14.11
N LEU A 12 -13.98 -3.81 13.60
CA LEU A 12 -14.44 -3.86 12.20
C LEU A 12 -15.15 -2.55 11.78
N PHE A 13 -15.74 -1.86 12.75
CA PHE A 13 -16.35 -0.55 12.57
C PHE A 13 -15.33 0.53 12.18
N TRP A 14 -14.17 0.59 12.83
CA TRP A 14 -13.09 1.52 12.48
C TRP A 14 -12.55 1.25 11.06
N TYR A 15 -12.40 -0.03 10.70
CA TYR A 15 -12.02 -0.44 9.35
C TYR A 15 -13.07 0.00 8.30
N LEU A 16 -14.36 -0.16 8.60
CA LEU A 16 -15.44 0.30 7.73
C LEU A 16 -15.42 1.83 7.54
N ILE A 17 -15.19 2.59 8.61
CA ILE A 17 -15.11 4.05 8.53
C ILE A 17 -13.92 4.51 7.69
N ILE A 18 -12.75 3.89 7.85
CA ILE A 18 -11.58 4.18 7.01
C ILE A 18 -11.87 3.85 5.55
N ASN A 19 -12.42 2.67 5.26
CA ASN A 19 -12.73 2.27 3.88
C ASN A 19 -13.80 3.16 3.24
N LEU A 20 -14.81 3.57 4.00
CA LEU A 20 -15.85 4.49 3.52
C LEU A 20 -15.25 5.86 3.21
N TRP A 21 -14.42 6.40 4.12
CA TRP A 21 -13.74 7.68 3.92
C TRP A 21 -12.81 7.62 2.70
N LEU A 22 -12.00 6.57 2.57
CA LEU A 22 -11.15 6.34 1.40
C LEU A 22 -11.98 6.22 0.12
N THR A 23 -13.07 5.45 0.12
CA THR A 23 -13.92 5.25 -1.07
C THR A 23 -14.57 6.56 -1.53
N ILE A 24 -15.09 7.36 -0.60
CA ILE A 24 -15.68 8.66 -0.90
C ILE A 24 -14.60 9.61 -1.43
N ASN A 25 -13.43 9.64 -0.80
CA ASN A 25 -12.32 10.49 -1.22
C ASN A 25 -11.81 10.10 -2.62
N MET A 26 -11.65 8.81 -2.90
CA MET A 26 -11.27 8.29 -4.23
C MET A 26 -12.28 8.67 -5.32
N ARG A 27 -13.59 8.67 -4.99
CA ARG A 27 -14.66 9.08 -5.93
C ARG A 27 -14.68 10.58 -6.20
N ALA A 28 -14.31 11.42 -5.23
CA ALA A 28 -14.20 12.86 -5.44
C ALA A 28 -13.01 13.24 -6.35
N LEU A 29 -12.02 12.36 -6.45
CA LEU A 29 -10.75 12.61 -7.15
C LEU A 29 -10.72 11.96 -8.55
N THR A 30 -11.86 11.61 -9.14
CA THR A 30 -11.94 10.82 -10.39
C THR A 30 -11.28 11.47 -11.61
N GLU A 31 -11.16 12.78 -11.64
CA GLU A 31 -10.58 13.54 -12.76
C GLU A 31 -9.06 13.70 -12.69
N LEU A 32 -8.42 13.27 -11.60
CA LEU A 32 -6.98 13.41 -11.43
C LEU A 32 -6.19 12.35 -12.21
N GLU A 33 -4.94 12.68 -12.57
CA GLU A 33 -4.03 11.76 -13.25
C GLU A 33 -3.90 10.47 -12.42
N GLU A 34 -3.90 9.35 -13.12
CA GLU A 34 -3.87 8.02 -12.55
C GLU A 34 -2.80 7.19 -13.27
N ARG A 35 -2.02 6.44 -12.50
CA ARG A 35 -1.01 5.53 -13.03
C ARG A 35 -1.09 4.17 -12.35
N ILE A 36 -0.88 3.15 -13.17
CA ILE A 36 -0.79 1.76 -12.72
C ILE A 36 0.67 1.36 -12.76
N TYR A 37 1.17 0.88 -11.63
CA TYR A 37 2.51 0.33 -11.49
C TYR A 37 2.39 -1.19 -11.36
N TYR A 38 3.14 -1.93 -12.17
CA TYR A 38 3.22 -3.37 -12.06
C TYR A 38 4.45 -3.75 -11.25
N GLY A 39 4.28 -4.63 -10.27
CA GLY A 39 5.40 -5.23 -9.55
C GLY A 39 6.17 -6.12 -10.52
N ILE A 40 7.47 -5.86 -10.68
CA ILE A 40 8.37 -6.76 -11.39
C ILE A 40 9.01 -7.63 -10.31
N ASP A 41 8.56 -8.87 -10.19
CA ASP A 41 9.24 -9.87 -9.39
C ASP A 41 10.44 -10.38 -10.21
N GLU A 42 11.52 -9.61 -10.24
CA GLU A 42 12.82 -10.03 -10.78
C GLU A 42 13.77 -10.34 -9.63
N THR A 43 14.37 -11.53 -9.69
CA THR A 43 15.37 -11.99 -8.74
C THR A 43 16.73 -11.37 -9.09
N ILE A 44 17.29 -10.61 -8.15
CA ILE A 44 18.52 -9.80 -8.33
C ILE A 44 19.76 -10.69 -8.67
N ASP A 45 19.69 -12.01 -8.48
CA ASP A 45 20.80 -12.94 -8.70
C ASP A 45 20.39 -14.27 -9.37
N ASP A 46 19.34 -14.30 -10.19
CA ASP A 46 19.00 -15.54 -10.92
C ASP A 46 19.73 -15.67 -12.25
N LYS A 47 21.06 -15.82 -12.18
CA LYS A 47 21.90 -16.07 -13.37
C LYS A 47 21.67 -17.45 -13.99
N ASN A 48 20.94 -18.33 -13.31
CA ASN A 48 20.79 -19.75 -13.64
C ASN A 48 19.34 -20.16 -13.94
N GLY A 49 18.37 -19.25 -13.84
CA GLY A 49 16.95 -19.54 -14.09
C GLY A 49 16.29 -20.44 -13.03
N PHE A 50 16.78 -20.45 -11.80
CA PHE A 50 16.25 -21.27 -10.71
C PHE A 50 14.87 -20.83 -10.23
N TYR A 51 14.46 -19.59 -10.52
CA TYR A 51 13.19 -19.03 -10.08
C TYR A 51 12.30 -18.70 -11.29
N PRO A 52 11.57 -19.70 -11.82
CA PRO A 52 10.61 -19.45 -12.89
C PRO A 52 9.57 -18.40 -12.46
N LEU A 53 9.11 -17.61 -13.43
CA LEU A 53 8.17 -16.51 -13.20
C LEU A 53 6.88 -17.01 -12.53
N GLU A 54 6.45 -18.23 -12.82
CA GLU A 54 5.30 -18.88 -12.20
C GLU A 54 5.51 -19.14 -10.70
N PHE A 55 6.74 -19.46 -10.29
CA PHE A 55 7.09 -19.60 -8.88
C PHE A 55 7.05 -18.24 -8.19
N LEU A 56 7.64 -17.21 -8.79
CA LEU A 56 7.64 -15.85 -8.24
C LEU A 56 6.22 -15.30 -8.10
N ASN A 57 5.39 -15.46 -9.12
CA ASN A 57 3.97 -15.09 -9.09
C ASN A 57 3.14 -15.88 -8.05
N SER A 58 3.63 -17.04 -7.60
CA SER A 58 2.98 -17.85 -6.55
C SER A 58 3.38 -17.43 -5.13
N ILE A 59 4.42 -16.59 -4.98
CA ILE A 59 4.89 -16.08 -3.70
C ILE A 59 3.90 -15.02 -3.19
N ASN A 60 2.84 -15.48 -2.52
CA ASN A 60 1.92 -14.61 -1.79
C ASN A 60 2.44 -14.37 -0.37
N VAL A 61 3.43 -13.48 -0.24
CA VAL A 61 3.94 -13.07 1.09
C VAL A 61 3.08 -11.93 1.61
N SER A 62 2.61 -12.04 2.84
CA SER A 62 2.01 -10.93 3.57
C SER A 62 2.98 -9.74 3.60
N GLY A 63 2.68 -8.70 2.81
CA GLY A 63 3.54 -7.51 2.67
C GLY A 63 4.28 -7.38 1.34
N LEU A 64 4.08 -8.31 0.38
CA LEU A 64 4.36 -8.03 -1.04
C LEU A 64 3.28 -7.09 -1.59
N PHE A 65 3.71 -6.16 -2.44
CA PHE A 65 2.78 -5.26 -3.10
C PHE A 65 1.86 -6.08 -4.01
N PRO A 66 0.59 -5.67 -4.19
CA PRO A 66 -0.22 -6.24 -5.26
C PRO A 66 0.55 -6.10 -6.58
N HIS A 67 0.54 -7.14 -7.41
CA HIS A 67 1.14 -7.18 -8.75
C HIS A 67 0.75 -5.99 -9.64
N CYS A 68 -0.30 -5.26 -9.23
CA CYS A 68 -0.76 -4.00 -9.76
C CYS A 68 -1.02 -3.02 -8.59
N LEU A 69 -0.34 -1.87 -8.60
CA LEU A 69 -0.60 -0.75 -7.71
C LEU A 69 -1.14 0.42 -8.53
N GLN A 70 -2.43 0.68 -8.37
CA GLN A 70 -3.12 1.82 -8.98
C GLN A 70 -3.01 3.03 -8.04
N VAL A 71 -2.33 4.08 -8.51
CA VAL A 71 -2.12 5.31 -7.76
C VAL A 71 -2.81 6.45 -8.50
N LYS A 72 -3.42 7.36 -7.74
CA LYS A 72 -4.03 8.56 -8.28
C LYS A 72 -3.49 9.78 -7.54
N VAL A 73 -3.25 10.87 -8.26
CA VAL A 73 -2.86 12.14 -7.65
C VAL A 73 -3.94 12.56 -6.65
N GLY A 74 -3.53 13.14 -5.51
CA GLY A 74 -4.42 13.59 -4.44
C GLY A 74 -4.93 12.47 -3.52
N CYS A 75 -4.81 11.20 -3.89
CA CYS A 75 -5.30 10.10 -3.08
C CYS A 75 -4.33 9.72 -1.95
N PRO A 76 -4.84 9.40 -0.75
CA PRO A 76 -4.03 8.89 0.35
C PRO A 76 -3.49 7.49 0.06
N ILE A 77 -2.21 7.30 0.34
CA ILE A 77 -1.45 6.04 0.17
C ILE A 77 -0.95 5.63 1.56
N ILE A 78 -1.20 4.39 1.97
CA ILE A 78 -0.67 3.85 3.22
C ILE A 78 0.62 3.11 2.93
N LEU A 79 1.69 3.44 3.65
CA LEU A 79 2.92 2.66 3.60
C LEU A 79 2.69 1.29 4.25
N LEU A 80 2.96 0.22 3.52
CA LEU A 80 2.86 -1.16 4.05
C LEU A 80 4.20 -1.69 4.59
N ARG A 81 5.30 -0.98 4.31
CA ARG A 81 6.66 -1.33 4.73
C ARG A 81 7.43 -0.07 5.13
N ASN A 82 8.46 -0.26 5.94
CA ASN A 82 9.35 0.83 6.33
C ASN A 82 10.28 1.18 5.16
N ILE A 83 10.27 2.45 4.74
CA ILE A 83 11.14 2.99 3.70
C ILE A 83 12.30 3.73 4.33
N ASP A 84 11.99 4.63 5.27
CA ASP A 84 12.99 5.44 5.97
C ASP A 84 12.50 5.72 7.40
N PRO A 85 12.84 4.84 8.36
CA PRO A 85 12.45 5.01 9.75
C PRO A 85 12.99 6.28 10.40
N ALA A 86 14.16 6.77 9.97
CA ALA A 86 14.76 7.98 10.53
C ALA A 86 13.90 9.21 10.21
N ASN A 87 13.33 9.24 9.01
CA ASN A 87 12.38 10.28 8.57
C ASN A 87 10.90 9.91 8.78
N ARG A 88 10.61 8.91 9.62
CA ARG A 88 9.25 8.45 9.98
C ARG A 88 8.43 7.88 8.82
N LEU A 89 9.06 7.49 7.72
CA LEU A 89 8.42 6.79 6.61
C LEU A 89 8.32 5.29 6.93
N CYS A 90 7.45 4.98 7.89
CA CYS A 90 7.23 3.63 8.40
C CYS A 90 5.87 3.06 7.96
N ASN A 91 5.68 1.76 8.16
CA ASN A 91 4.40 1.11 7.99
C ASN A 91 3.27 1.85 8.75
N GLY A 92 2.12 2.05 8.09
CA GLY A 92 0.97 2.76 8.61
C GLY A 92 0.95 4.27 8.36
N ASN A 93 2.03 4.87 7.85
CA ASN A 93 2.04 6.29 7.51
C ASN A 93 1.19 6.57 6.25
N LEU A 94 0.44 7.67 6.27
CA LEU A 94 -0.37 8.17 5.16
C LEU A 94 0.44 9.18 4.33
N LEU A 95 0.57 8.94 3.04
CA LEU A 95 1.18 9.82 2.05
C LEU A 95 0.14 10.30 1.04
N ILE A 96 0.44 11.39 0.33
CA ILE A 96 -0.41 11.90 -0.75
C ILE A 96 0.44 12.00 -2.01
N CYS A 97 0.01 11.34 -3.10
CA CYS A 97 0.63 11.53 -4.41
C CYS A 97 0.36 12.95 -4.91
N LYS A 98 1.40 13.73 -5.20
CA LYS A 98 1.25 15.13 -5.66
C LYS A 98 1.25 15.25 -7.18
N SER A 99 2.07 14.44 -7.85
CA SER A 99 2.19 14.36 -9.29
C SER A 99 2.94 13.08 -9.63
N PHE A 100 2.92 12.70 -10.90
CA PHE A 100 3.84 11.72 -11.42
C PHE A 100 4.94 12.40 -12.24
N GLN A 101 6.11 11.78 -12.29
CA GLN A 101 7.26 12.26 -13.07
C GLN A 101 7.33 11.56 -14.43
#